data_AF-A0A4R6QAS8-F1
#
_entry.id   AF-A0A4R6QAS8-F1
#
_cell.length_a   1.000
_cell.length_b   1.000
_cell.length_c   1.000
_cell.angle_alpha   90.00
_cell.angle_beta   90.00
_cell.angle_gamma   90.00
#
_symmetry.space_group_name_H-M   'P 1'
#
loop_
_entity.id
_entity.type
_entity.pdbx_description
1 polymer ?
#
loop_
_entity_poly.entity_id
_entity_poly.type
_entity_poly.pdbx_seq_one_letter_code
_entity_poly.pdbx_strand_id
1 'polypeptide(L)'
;MKKIIAVLTLCLAFTLGANAQDKKGLSKEEIAKTEKLRKELPPEVAGKNDAIELIKYLGLDEKNLETFARLFTKKYKVLTTEGLTAERKSELAGSIEAKLRAGLTAEQMKKLDQNPELLNRLIKQ
;
A
#
# COMPACT_ATOMS: atom_id res chain seq x y z
N MET A 1 22.22 4.79 0.79
CA MET A 1 21.21 5.33 -0.15
C MET A 1 21.08 4.54 -1.47
N LYS A 2 22.10 3.83 -1.99
CA LYS A 2 21.96 3.01 -3.22
C LYS A 2 21.14 1.71 -3.05
N LYS A 3 21.15 1.08 -1.87
CA LYS A 3 20.44 -0.20 -1.62
C LYS A 3 18.93 -0.05 -1.38
N ILE A 4 18.48 1.13 -0.92
CA ILE A 4 17.06 1.41 -0.67
C ILE A 4 16.30 1.59 -1.98
N ILE A 5 16.92 2.26 -2.97
CA ILE A 5 16.33 2.45 -4.30
C ILE A 5 16.12 1.08 -4.98
N ALA A 6 17.05 0.14 -4.86
CA ALA A 6 16.92 -1.19 -5.44
C ALA A 6 15.74 -1.99 -4.85
N VAL A 7 15.49 -1.90 -3.54
CA VAL A 7 14.32 -2.52 -2.90
C VAL A 7 13.02 -1.81 -3.32
N LEU A 8 13.04 -0.48 -3.43
CA LEU A 8 11.90 0.32 -3.89
C LEU A 8 11.50 -0.03 -5.33
N THR A 9 12.48 -0.16 -6.23
CA THR A 9 12.26 -0.54 -7.64
C THR A 9 11.77 -1.98 -7.77
N LEU A 10 12.27 -2.91 -6.96
CA LEU A 10 11.83 -4.31 -7.00
C LEU A 10 10.39 -4.47 -6.47
N CYS A 11 9.99 -3.73 -5.44
CA CYS A 11 8.60 -3.75 -4.95
C CYS A 11 7.61 -3.06 -5.89
N LEU A 12 8.06 -2.10 -6.72
CA LEU A 12 7.21 -1.33 -7.64
C LEU A 12 7.18 -1.90 -9.07
N ALA A 13 8.20 -2.67 -9.49
CA ALA A 13 8.26 -3.22 -10.85
C ALA A 13 7.18 -4.28 -11.10
N PHE A 14 6.73 -4.96 -10.06
CA PHE A 14 5.71 -6.00 -10.17
C PHE A 14 4.27 -5.48 -10.11
N THR A 15 4.04 -4.21 -9.77
CA THR A 15 2.70 -3.62 -9.69
C THR A 15 2.30 -2.84 -10.94
N LEU A 16 3.24 -2.57 -11.85
CA LEU A 16 3.01 -1.82 -13.10
C LEU A 16 3.03 -2.69 -14.36
N GLY A 17 3.25 -4.00 -14.23
CA GLY A 17 3.29 -4.94 -15.37
C GLY A 17 2.04 -5.79 -15.45
N ALA A 18 0.93 -5.27 -15.98
CA ALA A 18 -0.12 -6.08 -16.64
C ALA A 18 -1.16 -5.18 -17.32
N ASN A 19 -0.79 -4.56 -18.45
CA ASN A 19 -1.74 -4.43 -19.55
C ASN A 19 -2.05 -5.86 -20.01
N ALA A 20 -3.26 -6.33 -19.67
CA ALA A 20 -4.10 -7.43 -20.20
C ALA A 20 -3.62 -8.40 -21.33
N GLN A 21 -2.33 -8.67 -21.53
CA GLN A 21 -1.85 -9.59 -22.55
C GLN A 21 -0.74 -10.46 -21.93
N ASP A 22 -1.03 -11.76 -21.86
CA ASP A 22 -0.25 -12.86 -21.29
C ASP A 22 -0.43 -13.11 -19.78
N LYS A 23 -1.30 -14.08 -19.52
CA LYS A 23 -1.74 -14.60 -18.20
C LYS A 23 -0.61 -15.28 -17.42
N LYS A 24 0.32 -14.52 -16.87
CA LYS A 24 1.03 -14.88 -15.63
C LYS A 24 1.22 -13.62 -14.80
N GLY A 25 0.17 -13.26 -14.04
CA GLY A 25 0.35 -12.39 -12.88
C GLY A 25 1.36 -13.03 -11.91
N LEU A 26 1.87 -12.25 -10.97
CA LEU A 26 2.77 -12.72 -9.91
C LEU A 26 2.25 -14.02 -9.30
N SER A 27 3.14 -14.99 -9.10
CA SER A 27 2.78 -16.19 -8.36
C SER A 27 2.36 -15.83 -6.95
N LYS A 28 1.49 -16.64 -6.32
CA LYS A 28 1.06 -16.42 -4.93
C LYS A 28 2.26 -16.32 -3.98
N GLU A 29 3.33 -17.06 -4.27
CA GLU A 29 4.60 -17.03 -3.55
C GLU A 29 5.34 -15.70 -3.69
N GLU A 30 5.29 -15.07 -4.87
CA GLU A 30 5.94 -13.78 -5.13
C GLU A 30 5.19 -12.63 -4.45
N ILE A 31 3.85 -12.70 -4.44
CA ILE A 31 2.99 -11.78 -3.69
C ILE A 31 3.29 -11.89 -2.20
N ALA A 32 3.25 -13.10 -1.64
CA ALA A 32 3.51 -13.33 -0.22
C ALA A 32 4.92 -12.88 0.20
N LYS A 33 5.94 -13.11 -0.66
CA LYS A 33 7.31 -12.65 -0.41
C LYS A 33 7.41 -11.13 -0.41
N THR A 34 6.72 -10.46 -1.34
CA THR A 34 6.71 -9.00 -1.45
C THR A 34 6.01 -8.37 -0.25
N GLU A 35 4.90 -8.94 0.20
CA GLU A 35 4.18 -8.49 1.40
C GLU A 35 5.02 -8.69 2.67
N LYS A 36 5.67 -9.85 2.81
CA LYS A 36 6.56 -10.12 3.94
C LYS A 36 7.71 -9.11 3.99
N LEU A 37 8.37 -8.87 2.87
CA LEU A 37 9.45 -7.88 2.78
C LEU A 37 8.95 -6.47 3.14
N ARG A 38 7.73 -6.10 2.72
CA ARG A 38 7.13 -4.79 3.05
C ARG A 38 6.88 -4.65 4.55
N LYS A 39 6.48 -5.71 5.25
CA LYS A 39 6.32 -5.73 6.73
C LYS A 39 7.64 -5.62 7.50
N GLU A 40 8.75 -6.03 6.89
CA GLU A 40 10.09 -5.94 7.48
C GLU A 40 10.74 -4.56 7.25
N LEU A 41 10.15 -3.69 6.41
CA LEU A 41 10.64 -2.33 6.20
C LEU A 41 10.34 -1.43 7.40
N PRO A 42 11.18 -0.40 7.65
CA PRO A 42 10.83 0.65 8.60
C PRO A 42 9.46 1.26 8.27
N PRO A 43 8.62 1.60 9.27
CA PRO A 43 7.26 2.10 9.04
C PRO A 43 7.19 3.31 8.10
N GLU A 44 8.18 4.20 8.16
CA GLU A 44 8.29 5.38 7.29
C GLU A 44 8.52 4.99 5.83
N VAL A 45 9.30 3.94 5.57
CA VAL A 45 9.59 3.45 4.23
C VAL A 45 8.39 2.70 3.67
N ALA A 46 7.81 1.79 4.45
CA ALA A 46 6.63 1.03 4.05
C ALA A 46 5.44 1.97 3.79
N GLY A 47 5.21 2.94 4.68
CA GLY A 47 4.14 3.93 4.54
C GLY A 47 4.32 4.84 3.33
N LYS A 48 5.56 5.27 3.04
CA LYS A 48 5.85 6.06 1.84
C LYS A 48 5.65 5.26 0.56
N ASN A 49 6.00 3.98 0.54
CA ASN A 49 5.78 3.12 -0.63
C ASN A 49 4.29 2.95 -0.95
N ASP A 50 3.46 2.69 0.06
CA ASP A 50 1.99 2.62 -0.09
C ASP A 50 1.43 3.94 -0.66
N ALA A 51 1.93 5.09 -0.18
CA ALA A 51 1.49 6.40 -0.65
C ALA A 51 1.89 6.67 -2.11
N ILE A 52 3.13 6.32 -2.49
CA ILE A 52 3.60 6.41 -3.88
C ILE A 52 2.74 5.56 -4.80
N GLU A 53 2.44 4.32 -4.39
CA GLU A 53 1.63 3.38 -5.16
C GLU A 53 0.20 3.92 -5.36
N LEU A 54 -0.43 4.40 -4.29
CA LEU A 54 -1.76 5.02 -4.34
C LEU A 54 -1.79 6.23 -5.29
N ILE A 55 -0.85 7.17 -5.12
CA ILE A 55 -0.81 8.41 -5.90
C ILE A 55 -0.56 8.14 -7.37
N LYS A 56 0.37 7.23 -7.70
CA LYS A 56 0.64 6.83 -9.08
C LYS A 56 -0.58 6.15 -9.71
N TYR A 57 -1.21 5.23 -8.98
CA TYR A 57 -2.38 4.52 -9.48
C TYR A 57 -3.55 5.48 -9.77
N LEU A 58 -3.78 6.45 -8.88
CA LEU A 58 -4.86 7.42 -9.00
C LEU A 58 -4.53 8.66 -9.83
N GLY A 59 -3.26 8.87 -10.18
CA GLY A 59 -2.80 10.07 -10.89
C GLY A 59 -2.93 11.34 -10.04
N LEU A 60 -2.66 11.25 -8.74
CA LEU A 60 -2.75 12.40 -7.84
C LEU A 60 -1.49 13.27 -7.93
N ASP A 61 -1.63 14.53 -7.55
CA ASP A 61 -0.53 15.48 -7.41
C ASP A 61 0.44 15.03 -6.29
N GLU A 62 1.74 15.18 -6.52
CA GLU A 62 2.81 14.83 -5.57
C GLU A 62 2.66 15.52 -4.21
N LYS A 63 1.98 16.67 -4.14
CA LYS A 63 1.65 17.33 -2.87
C LYS A 63 0.84 16.45 -1.91
N ASN A 64 0.12 15.46 -2.42
CA ASN A 64 -0.64 14.51 -1.61
C ASN A 64 0.24 13.41 -0.99
N LEU A 65 1.49 13.28 -1.45
CA LEU A 65 2.40 12.21 -1.02
C LEU A 65 2.63 12.24 0.48
N GLU A 66 2.88 13.42 1.04
CA GLU A 66 3.14 13.53 2.46
C GLU A 66 1.90 13.14 3.29
N THR A 67 0.71 13.59 2.87
CA THR A 67 -0.55 13.28 3.55
C THR A 67 -0.80 11.78 3.63
N PHE A 68 -0.71 11.07 2.50
CA PHE A 68 -0.92 9.62 2.47
C PHE A 68 0.27 8.87 3.10
N ALA A 69 1.51 9.35 2.96
CA ALA A 69 2.66 8.72 3.61
C ALA A 69 2.54 8.76 5.14
N ARG A 70 2.06 9.88 5.71
CA ARG A 70 1.79 10.00 7.15
C ARG A 70 0.69 9.03 7.60
N LEU A 71 -0.38 8.89 6.80
CA LEU A 71 -1.46 7.93 7.07
C LEU A 71 -0.92 6.50 7.15
N PHE A 72 -0.20 6.06 6.12
CA PHE A 72 0.31 4.69 6.08
C PHE A 72 1.48 4.45 7.03
N THR A 73 2.30 5.46 7.33
CA THR A 73 3.33 5.34 8.37
C THR A 73 2.68 5.04 9.73
N LYS A 74 1.58 5.73 10.08
CA LYS A 74 0.82 5.44 11.31
C LYS A 74 0.27 4.00 11.29
N LYS A 75 -0.25 3.54 10.15
CA LYS A 75 -0.68 2.14 9.97
C LYS A 75 0.45 1.17 10.33
N TYR A 76 1.63 1.30 9.70
CA TYR A 76 2.75 0.39 9.96
C TYR A 76 3.27 0.47 11.40
N LYS A 77 3.28 1.66 12.03
CA LYS A 77 3.65 1.78 13.44
C LYS A 77 2.73 0.97 14.36
N VAL A 78 1.42 0.97 14.09
CA VAL A 78 0.48 0.14 14.85
C VAL A 78 0.70 -1.34 14.56
N LEU A 79 0.94 -1.72 13.31
CA LEU A 79 1.17 -3.12 12.91
C LEU A 79 2.47 -3.70 13.49
N THR A 80 3.46 -2.87 13.80
CA THR A 80 4.70 -3.27 14.46
C THR A 80 4.59 -3.37 15.98
N THR A 81 3.44 -3.02 16.57
CA THR A 81 3.22 -3.16 18.01
C THR A 81 3.10 -4.63 18.40
N GLU A 82 3.86 -5.04 19.42
CA GLU A 82 3.77 -6.39 19.97
C GLU A 82 2.39 -6.66 20.59
N GLY A 83 1.88 -7.88 20.43
CA GLY A 83 0.59 -8.28 21.02
C GLY A 83 -0.66 -7.70 20.32
N LEU A 84 -0.54 -7.18 19.09
CA LEU A 84 -1.69 -6.65 18.36
C LEU A 84 -2.71 -7.76 18.01
N THR A 85 -3.94 -7.64 18.55
CA THR A 85 -5.01 -8.62 18.34
C THR A 85 -5.64 -8.53 16.94
N ALA A 86 -6.39 -9.57 16.57
CA ALA A 86 -7.14 -9.58 15.31
C ALA A 86 -8.21 -8.48 15.27
N GLU A 87 -8.90 -8.20 16.39
CA GLU A 87 -9.89 -7.11 16.44
C GLU A 87 -9.20 -5.77 16.20
N ARG A 88 -8.05 -5.52 16.81
CA ARG A 88 -7.31 -4.26 16.62
C ARG A 88 -6.82 -4.06 15.20
N LYS A 89 -6.44 -5.13 14.50
CA LYS A 89 -6.11 -5.08 13.07
C LYS A 89 -7.34 -4.73 12.22
N SER A 90 -8.50 -5.30 12.56
CA SER A 90 -9.76 -5.00 11.89
C SER A 90 -10.18 -3.54 12.08
N GLU A 91 -10.12 -3.04 13.32
CA GLU A 91 -10.37 -1.63 13.64
C GLU A 91 -9.42 -0.69 12.89
N LEU A 92 -8.12 -1.03 12.84
CA LEU A 92 -7.13 -0.29 12.08
C LEU A 92 -7.51 -0.25 10.59
N ALA A 93 -7.85 -1.40 10.00
CA ALA A 93 -8.23 -1.47 8.60
C ALA A 93 -9.43 -0.56 8.29
N GLY A 94 -10.50 -0.63 9.10
CA GLY A 94 -11.67 0.25 8.95
C GLY A 94 -11.30 1.74 9.11
N SER A 95 -10.39 2.07 10.04
CA SER A 95 -9.92 3.43 10.26
C SER A 95 -9.10 3.99 9.09
N ILE A 96 -8.30 3.16 8.42
CA ILE A 96 -7.55 3.54 7.21
C ILE A 96 -8.51 3.69 6.04
N GLU A 97 -9.45 2.76 5.87
CA GLU A 97 -10.44 2.78 4.79
C GLU A 97 -11.33 4.02 4.87
N ALA A 98 -11.82 4.37 6.07
CA ALA A 98 -12.59 5.59 6.29
C ALA A 98 -11.80 6.86 5.93
N LYS A 99 -10.50 6.91 6.25
CA LYS A 99 -9.63 8.05 5.91
C LYS A 99 -9.35 8.14 4.41
N LEU A 100 -9.22 7.01 3.72
CA LEU A 100 -9.12 6.99 2.26
C LEU A 100 -10.39 7.55 1.62
N ARG A 101 -11.57 7.10 2.06
CA ARG A 101 -12.85 7.61 1.55
C ARG A 101 -13.08 9.09 1.84
N ALA A 102 -12.58 9.59 2.97
CA ALA A 102 -12.65 11.01 3.31
C ALA A 102 -11.62 11.87 2.55
N GLY A 103 -10.48 11.29 2.18
CA GLY A 103 -9.37 12.00 1.54
C GLY A 103 -9.35 11.94 0.01
N LEU A 104 -10.18 11.07 -0.59
CA LEU A 104 -10.29 10.89 -2.04
C LEU A 104 -11.65 11.36 -2.55
N THR A 105 -11.70 11.83 -3.79
CA THR A 105 -12.98 12.12 -4.45
C THR A 105 -13.73 10.83 -4.76
N ALA A 106 -15.04 10.92 -5.01
CA ALA A 106 -15.85 9.75 -5.37
C ALA A 106 -15.30 9.00 -6.60
N GLU A 107 -14.79 9.73 -7.59
CA GLU A 107 -14.20 9.15 -8.80
C GLU A 107 -12.87 8.44 -8.52
N GLN A 108 -12.00 9.05 -7.70
CA GLN A 108 -10.74 8.44 -7.27
C GLN A 108 -10.98 7.18 -6.44
N MET A 109 -11.96 7.23 -5.55
CA MET A 109 -12.33 6.11 -4.72
C MET A 109 -12.92 4.96 -5.54
N LYS A 110 -13.82 5.27 -6.49
CA LYS A 110 -14.34 4.30 -7.47
C LYS A 110 -13.23 3.65 -8.29
N LYS A 111 -12.23 4.42 -8.72
CA LYS A 111 -11.06 3.88 -9.43
C LYS A 111 -10.26 2.94 -8.53
N LEU A 112 -10.06 3.29 -7.25
CA LEU A 112 -9.36 2.42 -6.30
C LEU A 112 -10.13 1.13 -6.01
N ASP A 113 -11.45 1.18 -5.91
CA ASP A 113 -12.31 0.00 -5.72
C ASP A 113 -12.22 -0.99 -6.90
N GLN A 114 -11.86 -0.52 -8.09
CA GLN A 114 -11.59 -1.39 -9.26
C GLN A 114 -10.25 -2.14 -9.17
N ASN A 115 -9.39 -1.79 -8.20
CA ASN A 115 -8.15 -2.53 -7.90
C ASN A 115 -8.21 -3.08 -6.47
N PRO A 116 -8.95 -4.18 -6.24
CA PRO A 116 -9.12 -4.77 -4.92
C PRO A 116 -7.79 -5.27 -4.33
N GLU A 117 -6.81 -5.61 -5.16
CA GLU A 117 -5.48 -6.01 -4.70
C GLU A 117 -4.75 -4.83 -4.03
N LEU A 118 -4.70 -3.68 -4.71
CA LEU A 118 -4.12 -2.47 -4.16
C LEU A 118 -4.91 -1.99 -2.94
N LEU A 119 -6.24 -1.92 -3.03
CA LEU A 119 -7.08 -1.50 -1.92
C LEU A 119 -6.80 -2.36 -0.68
N ASN A 120 -6.89 -3.69 -0.80
CA ASN A 120 -6.63 -4.61 0.31
C ASN A 120 -5.23 -4.40 0.89
N ARG A 121 -4.20 -4.17 0.08
CA ARG A 121 -2.84 -3.90 0.57
C ARG A 121 -2.72 -2.59 1.35
N LEU A 122 -3.44 -1.56 0.93
CA LEU A 122 -3.46 -0.26 1.60
C LEU A 122 -4.20 -0.32 2.95
N ILE A 123 -5.28 -1.11 3.05
CA ILE A 123 -6.11 -1.20 4.26
C ILE A 123 -5.76 -2.35 5.21
N LYS A 124 -5.42 -3.53 4.68
CA LYS A 124 -5.21 -4.79 5.41
C LYS A 124 -3.74 -5.21 5.31
N GLN A 125 -3.15 -5.60 6.44
CA GLN A 125 -1.81 -6.17 6.57
C GLN A 125 -1.76 -7.09 7.79
#